data_AF-C9RA34-F1
#
_entry.id   AF-C9RA34-F1
#
_cell.length_a   1.000
_cell.length_b   1.000
_cell.length_c   1.000
_cell.angle_alpha   90.00
_cell.angle_beta   90.00
_cell.angle_gamma   90.00
#
_symmetry.space_group_name_H-M   'P 1'
#
loop_
_entity.id
_entity.type
_entity.pdbx_description
1 polymer ?
#
loop_
_entity_poly.entity_id
_entity_poly.type
_entity_poly.pdbx_seq_one_letter_code
_entity_poly.pdbx_strand_id
1 'polypeptide(L)'
;MRQKANKPADMITVPARMYPDEAAEKKLVSFMRRFQAAKRTAYQALRRGKEPEEIVKDLYRKFFPNARWCQWALEDAKATIESQM
;
A
#
# COMPACT_ATOMS: atom_id res chain seq x y z
N MET A 1 1.40 -48.69 9.47
CA MET A 1 2.25 -48.43 8.28
C MET A 1 1.83 -47.09 7.68
N ARG A 2 2.70 -46.06 7.64
CA ARG A 2 2.40 -44.79 6.97
C ARG A 2 2.76 -44.92 5.49
N GLN A 3 1.77 -44.85 4.60
CA GLN A 3 2.01 -44.80 3.16
C GLN A 3 2.82 -43.52 2.85
N LYS A 4 4.07 -43.69 2.41
CA LYS A 4 4.82 -42.59 1.79
C LYS A 4 4.24 -42.41 0.40
N ALA A 5 3.44 -41.37 0.20
CA ALA A 5 3.02 -40.97 -1.14
C ALA A 5 4.28 -40.63 -1.94
N ASN A 6 4.61 -41.45 -2.94
CA ASN A 6 5.71 -41.18 -3.86
C ASN A 6 5.34 -39.92 -4.66
N LYS A 7 6.10 -38.84 -4.46
CA LYS A 7 5.97 -37.65 -5.31
C LYS A 7 6.34 -38.05 -6.75
N PRO A 8 5.61 -37.56 -7.76
CA PRO A 8 5.89 -37.87 -9.16
C PRO A 8 7.31 -37.42 -9.54
N ALA A 9 7.99 -38.21 -10.37
CA ALA A 9 9.40 -38.00 -10.75
C ALA A 9 9.66 -36.63 -11.41
N ASP A 10 8.62 -36.03 -12.00
CA ASP A 10 8.67 -34.74 -12.70
C ASP A 10 8.33 -33.54 -11.79
N MET A 11 8.21 -33.74 -10.47
CA MET A 11 7.86 -32.67 -9.53
C MET A 11 9.08 -31.81 -9.16
N ILE A 12 9.30 -30.72 -9.88
CA ILE A 12 10.29 -29.71 -9.51
C ILE A 12 9.71 -28.85 -8.38
N THR A 13 10.23 -29.03 -7.16
CA THR A 13 9.94 -28.10 -6.05
C THR A 13 10.87 -26.91 -6.19
N VAL A 14 10.38 -25.81 -6.78
CA VAL A 14 11.12 -24.54 -6.79
C VAL A 14 10.89 -23.86 -5.43
N PRO A 15 11.94 -23.65 -4.60
CA PRO A 15 11.80 -22.86 -3.40
C PRO A 15 11.57 -21.40 -3.81
N ALA A 16 10.32 -20.99 -3.91
CA ALA A 16 9.95 -19.59 -4.05
C ALA A 16 10.29 -18.87 -2.74
N ARG A 17 11.53 -18.38 -2.60
CA ARG A 17 11.82 -17.34 -1.61
C ARG A 17 11.10 -16.08 -2.08
N MET A 18 9.85 -15.91 -1.65
CA MET A 18 9.13 -14.62 -1.73
C MET A 18 9.65 -13.67 -0.65
N TYR A 19 10.97 -13.49 -0.57
CA TYR A 19 11.55 -12.39 0.18
C TYR A 19 11.95 -11.33 -0.83
N PRO A 20 11.49 -10.07 -0.66
CA PRO A 20 11.94 -9.01 -1.53
C PRO A 20 13.48 -8.96 -1.45
N ASP A 21 14.12 -8.86 -2.60
CA ASP A 21 15.53 -8.48 -2.69
C ASP A 21 15.76 -7.18 -1.89
N GLU A 22 16.95 -6.94 -1.35
CA GLU A 22 17.24 -5.75 -0.53
C GLU A 22 16.88 -4.45 -1.28
N ALA A 23 17.03 -4.45 -2.60
CA ALA A 23 16.61 -3.35 -3.46
C ALA A 23 15.09 -3.16 -3.50
N ALA A 24 14.32 -4.25 -3.51
CA ALA A 24 12.86 -4.21 -3.46
C ALA A 24 12.36 -3.77 -2.08
N GLU A 25 13.02 -4.21 -0.99
CA GLU A 25 12.72 -3.76 0.36
C GLU A 25 12.91 -2.24 0.51
N LYS A 26 14.06 -1.72 0.07
CA LYS A 26 14.34 -0.27 0.10
C LYS A 26 13.31 0.54 -0.69
N LYS A 27 12.90 0.06 -1.87
CA LYS A 27 11.83 0.69 -2.68
C LYS A 27 10.50 0.68 -1.94
N LEU A 28 10.13 -0.44 -1.32
CA LEU A 28 8.90 -0.58 -0.56
C LEU A 28 8.89 0.36 0.66
N VAL A 29 9.98 0.42 1.42
CA VAL A 29 10.11 1.36 2.56
C VAL A 29 9.99 2.81 2.09
N SER A 30 10.63 3.18 0.98
CA SER A 30 10.51 4.53 0.40
C SER A 30 9.07 4.86 -0.01
N PHE A 31 8.38 3.90 -0.64
CA PHE A 31 6.98 4.02 -1.01
C PHE A 31 6.09 4.22 0.22
N MET A 32 6.24 3.38 1.24
CA MET A 32 5.45 3.44 2.47
C MET A 32 5.62 4.78 3.20
N ARG A 33 6.84 5.32 3.25
CA ARG A 33 7.11 6.66 3.82
C ARG A 33 6.36 7.77 3.07
N ARG A 34 6.40 7.75 1.74
CA ARG A 34 5.66 8.72 0.91
C ARG A 34 4.15 8.55 1.09
N PHE A 35 3.67 7.31 1.21
CA PHE A 35 2.25 7.02 1.37
C PHE A 35 1.72 7.53 2.70
N GLN A 36 2.49 7.36 3.79
CA GLN A 36 2.14 7.98 5.07
C GLN A 36 2.10 9.51 5.01
N ALA A 37 3.02 10.15 4.28
CA ALA A 37 2.99 11.60 4.09
C ALA A 37 1.76 12.07 3.30
N ALA A 38 1.35 11.30 2.28
CA ALA A 38 0.11 11.52 1.53
C ALA A 38 -1.12 11.42 2.44
N LYS A 39 -1.23 10.35 3.24
CA LYS A 39 -2.32 10.17 4.23
C LYS A 39 -2.43 11.36 5.19
N ARG A 40 -1.32 11.80 5.77
CA ARG A 40 -1.30 12.95 6.70
C ARG A 40 -1.77 14.23 6.02
N THR A 41 -1.37 14.44 4.76
CA THR A 41 -1.81 15.60 3.97
C THR A 41 -3.31 15.53 3.71
N ALA A 42 -3.83 14.36 3.34
CA ALA A 42 -5.26 14.14 3.13
C ALA A 42 -6.07 14.38 4.41
N TYR A 43 -5.60 13.85 5.55
CA TYR A 43 -6.23 14.05 6.86
C TYR A 43 -6.35 15.54 7.22
N GLN A 44 -5.26 16.30 7.07
CA GLN A 44 -5.28 17.75 7.33
C GLN A 44 -6.22 18.49 6.38
N ALA A 45 -6.29 18.07 5.11
CA ALA A 45 -7.17 18.68 4.13
C ALA A 45 -8.65 18.39 4.40
N LEU A 46 -8.98 17.14 4.75
CA LEU A 46 -10.33 16.74 5.18
C LEU A 46 -10.78 17.54 6.41
N ARG A 47 -9.92 17.71 7.41
CA ARG A 47 -10.21 18.54 8.59
C ARG A 47 -10.43 20.02 8.26
N ARG A 48 -9.91 20.51 7.15
CA ARG A 48 -10.13 21.88 6.65
C ARG A 48 -11.40 22.00 5.79
N GLY A 49 -12.15 20.92 5.62
CA GLY A 49 -13.36 20.89 4.79
C GLY A 49 -13.08 20.95 3.29
N LYS A 50 -11.88 20.55 2.83
CA LYS A 50 -11.61 20.46 1.39
C LYS A 50 -12.38 19.30 0.77
N GLU A 51 -12.82 19.49 -0.47
CA GLU A 51 -13.51 18.46 -1.24
C GLU A 51 -12.58 17.27 -1.57
N PRO A 52 -13.07 16.01 -1.46
CA PRO A 52 -12.33 14.79 -1.79
C PRO A 52 -11.55 14.84 -3.11
N GLU A 53 -12.17 15.37 -4.16
CA GLU A 53 -11.61 15.42 -5.51
C GLU A 53 -10.41 16.36 -5.61
N GLU A 54 -10.48 17.51 -4.92
CA GLU A 54 -9.36 18.45 -4.83
C GLU A 54 -8.20 17.84 -4.06
N ILE A 55 -8.49 17.11 -2.97
CA ILE A 55 -7.47 16.42 -2.19
C ILE A 55 -6.77 15.37 -3.06
N VAL A 56 -7.51 14.55 -3.80
CA VAL A 56 -6.92 13.55 -4.71
C VAL A 56 -6.05 14.21 -5.78
N LYS A 57 -6.48 15.34 -6.37
CA LYS A 57 -5.66 16.11 -7.33
C LYS A 57 -4.38 16.66 -6.69
N ASP A 58 -4.47 17.20 -5.48
CA ASP A 58 -3.31 17.71 -4.72
C ASP A 58 -2.32 16.58 -4.41
N LEU A 59 -2.82 15.41 -3.96
CA LEU A 59 -2.00 14.23 -3.71
C LEU A 59 -1.33 13.70 -4.97
N TYR A 60 -2.05 13.70 -6.09
CA TYR A 60 -1.55 13.24 -7.38
C TYR A 60 -0.35 14.09 -7.83
N ARG A 61 -0.48 15.41 -7.71
CA ARG A 61 0.60 16.36 -8.06
C ARG A 61 1.79 16.27 -7.12
N LYS A 62 1.55 16.03 -5.82
CA LYS A 62 2.58 16.15 -4.78
C LYS A 62 3.33 14.86 -4.45
N PHE A 63 2.67 13.69 -4.54
CA PHE A 63 3.24 12.44 -4.03
C PHE A 63 3.37 11.36 -5.11
N PHE A 64 2.26 11.02 -5.76
CA PHE A 64 2.21 9.87 -6.65
C PHE A 64 1.43 10.21 -7.91
N PRO A 65 2.00 10.03 -9.12
CA PRO A 65 1.26 10.13 -10.37
C PRO A 65 0.37 8.88 -10.60
N ASN A 66 -0.32 8.43 -9.55
CA ASN A 66 -1.25 7.31 -9.56
C ASN A 66 -2.49 7.66 -8.72
N ALA A 67 -3.62 7.82 -9.40
CA ALA A 67 -4.88 8.23 -8.79
C ALA A 67 -5.40 7.21 -7.76
N ARG A 68 -5.19 5.91 -7.99
CA ARG A 68 -5.68 4.84 -7.10
C ARG A 68 -5.02 4.90 -5.73
N TRP A 69 -3.72 5.17 -5.68
CA TRP A 69 -3.02 5.34 -4.40
C TRP A 69 -3.42 6.63 -3.69
N CYS A 70 -3.71 7.69 -4.43
CA CYS A 70 -4.19 8.95 -3.84
C CYS A 70 -5.60 8.79 -3.24
N GLN A 71 -6.49 8.10 -3.95
CA GLN A 71 -7.81 7.73 -3.44
C GLN A 71 -7.69 6.87 -2.17
N TRP A 72 -6.81 5.87 -2.18
CA TRP A 72 -6.61 5.04 -0.99
C TRP A 72 -6.09 5.87 0.20
N ALA A 73 -5.13 6.76 -0.01
CA ALA A 73 -4.63 7.63 1.06
C ALA A 73 -5.73 8.55 1.63
N LEU A 74 -6.67 8.99 0.79
CA LEU A 74 -7.83 9.77 1.22
C LEU A 74 -8.81 8.93 2.05
N GLU A 75 -9.21 7.75 1.56
CA GLU A 75 -10.17 6.88 2.26
C GLU A 75 -9.62 6.43 3.63
N ASP A 76 -8.33 6.11 3.69
CA ASP A 76 -7.66 5.73 4.93
C ASP A 76 -7.59 6.91 5.93
N ALA A 77 -7.48 8.15 5.41
CA ALA A 77 -7.59 9.36 6.24
C ALA A 77 -9.02 9.62 6.73
N LYS A 78 -10.05 9.38 5.90
CA LYS A 78 -11.47 9.46 6.29
C LYS A 78 -11.78 8.46 7.40
N ALA A 79 -11.41 7.20 7.22
CA ALA A 79 -11.60 6.15 8.23
C ALA A 79 -10.94 6.50 9.56
N THR A 80 -9.77 7.15 9.52
CA THR A 80 -9.09 7.63 10.74
C THR A 80 -9.91 8.72 11.44
N ILE A 81 -10.50 9.66 10.69
CA ILE A 81 -11.35 10.72 11.27
C ILE A 81 -12.62 10.12 11.86
N GLU A 82 -13.28 9.22 11.13
CA GLU A 82 -14.51 8.54 11.57
C GLU A 82 -14.28 7.73 12.85
N SER A 83 -13.13 7.05 12.98
CA SER A 83 -12.79 6.30 14.21
C SER A 83 -12.53 7.16 15.45
N GLN A 84 -12.35 8.47 15.28
CA GLN A 84 -12.10 9.43 16.37
C GLN A 84 -13.37 10.15 16.84
N MET A 85 -14.49 9.96 16.14
CA MET A 85 -15.82 10.51 16.48
C MET A 85 -16.61 9.49 17.30
#